data_AF-A0A1B6BCQ2-F1
#
_entry.id   AF-A0A1B6BCQ2-F1
#
_cell.length_a   1.000
_cell.length_b   1.000
_cell.length_c   1.000
_cell.angle_alpha   90.00
_cell.angle_beta   90.00
_cell.angle_gamma   90.00
#
_symmetry.space_group_name_H-M   'P 1'
#
loop_
_entity.id
_entity.type
_entity.pdbx_description
1 polymer ?
#
loop_
_entity_poly.entity_id
_entity_poly.type
_entity_poly.pdbx_seq_one_letter_code
_entity_poly.pdbx_strand_id
1 'polypeptide(L)'
;MQGALISDKYVVVDVVSTNASMTIYRCLEPHKKQETHYRIHQIKDRALIKYYLKFLDRFSQTLPFVESFVAFGDLYLIFKDYSDEPAIHHSQFNDASKKDFILKLLAKLSLDSTLPNFIKYTLIKSDNLRVDSNKILHFNVTLDLLNPDSFDHFKSVQKKVATQIEALTEEHDELNVFIMNCEAGIYKDYISMLADYKYFLGTINEHQEPWFYEKLLAVVLWIKNHFRTLVYLSILLMVIVYVTTLFSNSTAESNKPYVKDLIGVVRYDDPYSETAEETETVSVYVPKMNAPPSTVEPQEKMSHDYTLFIVPPGDYLYKISLETYGDEKYAYTLSVFNGLEDPNYLPVNYPLKLPLPEQIEMLYNLIGKP
;
A
#
# COMPACT_ATOMS: atom_id res chain seq x y z
N MET A 1 -6.21 5.08 40.81
CA MET A 1 -7.00 6.10 40.10
C MET A 1 -8.07 5.36 39.33
N GLN A 2 -9.36 5.70 39.48
CA GLN A 2 -10.40 5.16 38.60
C GLN A 2 -10.30 5.89 37.27
N GLY A 3 -9.88 5.19 36.22
CA GLY A 3 -9.87 5.73 34.86
C GLY A 3 -11.30 6.01 34.37
N ALA A 4 -11.44 6.93 33.41
CA ALA A 4 -12.72 7.17 32.76
C ALA A 4 -13.19 5.90 32.05
N LEU A 5 -14.49 5.59 32.10
CA LEU A 5 -15.08 4.48 31.35
C LEU A 5 -15.49 4.97 29.96
N ILE A 6 -15.04 4.27 28.91
CA ILE A 6 -15.56 4.46 27.54
C ILE A 6 -16.86 3.67 27.37
N SER A 7 -16.92 2.48 27.96
CA SER A 7 -18.12 1.65 28.08
C SER A 7 -18.04 0.87 29.40
N ASP A 8 -19.04 0.04 29.67
CA ASP A 8 -19.01 -0.97 30.74
C ASP A 8 -17.84 -1.96 30.59
N LYS A 9 -17.28 -2.11 29.39
CA LYS A 9 -16.17 -3.03 29.09
C LYS A 9 -14.78 -2.39 29.18
N TYR A 10 -14.64 -1.11 28.82
CA TYR A 10 -13.33 -0.49 28.57
C TYR A 10 -13.04 0.67 29.51
N VAL A 11 -11.93 0.56 30.25
CA VAL A 11 -11.41 1.60 31.15
C VAL A 11 -10.23 2.29 30.48
N VAL A 12 -10.24 3.62 30.41
CA VAL A 12 -9.13 4.42 29.87
C VAL A 12 -7.91 4.31 30.79
N VAL A 13 -6.79 3.90 30.21
CA VAL A 13 -5.45 3.94 30.81
C VAL A 13 -4.81 5.30 30.53
N ASP A 14 -4.74 5.69 29.26
CA ASP A 14 -4.16 6.95 28.81
C ASP A 14 -4.85 7.49 27.54
N VAL A 15 -4.54 8.74 27.21
CA VAL A 15 -4.92 9.37 25.93
C VAL A 15 -3.68 9.38 25.05
N VAL A 16 -3.71 8.60 23.96
CA VAL A 16 -2.59 8.45 23.01
C VAL A 16 -2.48 9.70 22.14
N SER A 17 -3.59 10.18 21.60
CA SER A 17 -3.65 11.40 20.80
C SER A 17 -5.04 12.02 20.79
N THR A 18 -5.13 13.31 20.52
CA THR A 18 -6.40 14.02 20.43
C THR A 18 -6.33 15.16 19.42
N ASN A 19 -7.37 15.29 18.59
CA ASN A 19 -7.60 16.42 17.71
C ASN A 19 -9.10 16.75 17.66
N ALA A 20 -9.48 17.71 16.81
CA ALA A 20 -10.88 18.16 16.71
C ALA A 20 -11.85 17.05 16.24
N SER A 21 -11.36 16.10 15.44
CA SER A 21 -12.17 15.09 14.78
C SER A 21 -12.11 13.71 15.45
N MET A 22 -11.05 13.44 16.21
CA MET A 22 -10.77 12.13 16.79
C MET A 22 -9.99 12.21 18.10
N THR A 23 -10.26 11.30 19.02
CA THR A 23 -9.41 11.03 20.19
C THR A 23 -9.07 9.54 20.22
N ILE A 24 -7.80 9.21 20.43
CA ILE A 24 -7.31 7.83 20.54
C ILE A 24 -6.96 7.57 22.00
N TYR A 25 -7.57 6.55 22.57
CA TYR A 25 -7.35 6.09 23.94
C TYR A 25 -6.59 4.77 23.93
N ARG A 26 -5.75 4.57 24.93
CA ARG A 26 -5.34 3.24 25.36
C ARG A 26 -6.25 2.81 26.49
N CYS A 27 -6.81 1.62 26.39
CA CYS A 27 -7.78 1.11 27.33
C CYS A 27 -7.42 -0.31 27.78
N LEU A 28 -7.96 -0.71 28.92
CA LEU A 28 -7.90 -2.08 29.45
C LEU A 28 -9.31 -2.63 29.64
N GLU A 29 -9.45 -3.96 29.58
CA GLU A 29 -10.72 -4.66 29.87
C GLU A 29 -10.61 -5.36 31.24
N PRO A 30 -11.14 -4.78 32.32
CA PRO A 30 -10.83 -5.18 33.69
C PRO A 30 -11.33 -6.58 34.06
N HIS A 31 -12.26 -7.13 33.29
CA HIS A 31 -12.86 -8.44 33.56
C HIS A 31 -12.13 -9.62 32.91
N LYS A 32 -11.12 -9.36 32.07
CA LYS A 32 -10.30 -10.44 31.48
C LYS A 32 -9.16 -10.85 32.40
N LYS A 33 -8.90 -12.16 32.47
CA LYS A 33 -7.80 -12.75 33.27
C LYS A 33 -6.41 -12.33 32.80
N GLN A 34 -6.29 -11.86 31.55
CA GLN A 34 -5.06 -11.32 30.99
C GLN A 34 -5.25 -9.83 30.73
N GLU A 35 -4.31 -9.02 31.19
CA GLU A 35 -4.24 -7.58 30.90
C GLU A 35 -4.02 -7.38 29.40
N THR A 36 -5.12 -7.32 28.66
CA THR A 36 -5.10 -7.02 27.23
C THR A 36 -5.36 -5.53 27.06
N HIS A 37 -4.41 -4.84 26.42
CA HIS A 37 -4.58 -3.44 26.06
C HIS A 37 -5.31 -3.31 24.72
N TYR A 38 -6.12 -2.27 24.63
CA TYR A 38 -6.88 -1.91 23.43
C TYR A 38 -6.62 -0.47 23.05
N ARG A 39 -6.63 -0.22 21.75
CA ARG A 39 -6.54 1.11 21.18
C ARG A 39 -7.92 1.48 20.66
N ILE A 40 -8.56 2.45 21.30
CA ILE A 40 -9.93 2.86 21.01
C ILE A 40 -9.93 4.23 20.34
N HIS A 41 -10.46 4.29 19.13
CA HIS A 41 -10.56 5.50 18.35
C HIS A 41 -11.98 6.04 18.49
N GLN A 42 -12.14 7.14 19.22
CA GLN A 42 -13.38 7.90 19.29
C GLN A 42 -13.40 8.93 18.16
N ILE A 43 -14.24 8.73 17.17
CA ILE A 43 -14.40 9.59 16.00
C ILE A 43 -15.64 10.45 16.20
N LYS A 44 -15.44 11.77 16.24
CA LYS A 44 -16.45 12.79 16.53
C LYS A 44 -16.97 13.46 15.25
N ASP A 45 -16.15 13.48 14.21
CA ASP A 45 -16.49 14.09 12.93
C ASP A 45 -17.45 13.21 12.13
N ARG A 46 -18.64 13.74 11.81
CA ARG A 46 -19.69 12.99 11.10
C ARG A 46 -19.31 12.55 9.69
N ALA A 47 -18.52 13.34 8.97
CA ALA A 47 -18.07 12.98 7.63
C ALA A 47 -17.09 11.80 7.70
N LEU A 48 -16.16 11.83 8.66
CA LEU A 48 -15.26 10.71 8.95
C LEU A 48 -16.03 9.48 9.41
N ILE A 49 -17.02 9.60 10.29
CA ILE A 49 -17.86 8.46 10.71
C ILE A 49 -18.49 7.79 9.48
N LYS A 50 -19.21 8.54 8.64
CA LYS A 50 -19.84 8.01 7.43
C LYS A 50 -18.83 7.33 6.51
N TYR A 51 -17.62 7.86 6.48
CA TYR A 51 -16.54 7.31 5.69
C TYR A 51 -16.02 5.98 6.25
N TYR A 52 -15.65 5.92 7.53
CA TYR A 52 -15.15 4.70 8.18
C TYR A 52 -16.16 3.56 8.23
N LEU A 53 -17.46 3.87 8.35
CA LEU A 53 -18.51 2.87 8.29
C LEU A 53 -18.47 2.02 7.01
N LYS A 54 -17.98 2.57 5.88
CA LYS A 54 -17.83 1.84 4.61
C LYS A 54 -16.72 0.77 4.65
N PHE A 55 -15.84 0.82 5.65
CA PHE A 55 -14.65 -0.01 5.74
C PHE A 55 -14.65 -0.94 6.95
N LEU A 56 -15.69 -0.92 7.80
CA LEU A 56 -15.76 -1.77 9.00
C LEU A 56 -15.58 -3.26 8.68
N ASP A 57 -16.28 -3.76 7.66
CA ASP A 57 -16.17 -5.16 7.23
C ASP A 57 -14.76 -5.53 6.75
N ARG A 58 -14.00 -4.54 6.28
CA ARG A 58 -12.62 -4.75 5.83
C ARG A 58 -11.65 -4.70 7.01
N PHE A 59 -11.89 -3.83 7.99
CA PHE A 59 -11.08 -3.77 9.21
C PHE A 59 -11.08 -5.08 9.98
N SER A 60 -12.24 -5.74 10.09
CA SER A 60 -12.36 -7.02 10.77
C SER A 60 -11.55 -8.15 10.11
N GLN A 61 -11.24 -8.03 8.81
CA GLN A 61 -10.51 -9.04 8.07
C GLN A 61 -9.00 -8.86 8.15
N THR A 62 -8.51 -7.62 8.23
CA THR A 62 -7.09 -7.34 7.95
C THR A 62 -6.34 -6.58 9.03
N LEU A 63 -7.05 -5.92 9.93
CA LEU A 63 -6.48 -5.25 11.09
C LEU A 63 -6.72 -6.08 12.34
N PRO A 64 -5.99 -5.82 13.45
CA PRO A 64 -6.32 -6.40 14.75
C PRO A 64 -7.59 -5.77 15.35
N PHE A 65 -8.63 -5.59 14.52
CA PHE A 65 -9.91 -5.03 14.86
C PHE A 65 -10.68 -6.01 15.74
N VAL A 66 -11.32 -5.49 16.78
CA VAL A 66 -12.03 -6.27 17.79
C VAL A 66 -13.53 -6.06 17.62
N GLU A 67 -13.98 -4.82 17.78
CA GLU A 67 -15.37 -4.44 17.61
C GLU A 67 -15.49 -2.93 17.31
N SER A 68 -16.71 -2.50 16.98
CA SER A 68 -17.06 -1.07 16.89
C SER A 68 -18.45 -0.84 17.43
N PHE A 69 -18.70 0.35 17.97
CA PHE A 69 -20.03 0.77 18.40
C PHE A 69 -20.20 2.28 18.28
N VAL A 70 -21.45 2.74 18.33
CA VAL A 70 -21.79 4.17 18.33
C VAL A 70 -22.37 4.52 19.68
N ALA A 71 -21.83 5.57 20.32
CA ALA A 71 -22.35 6.08 21.58
C ALA A 71 -22.27 7.61 21.58
N PHE A 72 -23.32 8.27 22.06
CA PHE A 72 -23.42 9.74 22.14
C PHE A 72 -23.16 10.49 20.82
N GLY A 73 -23.38 9.83 19.67
CA GLY A 73 -23.13 10.41 18.35
C GLY A 73 -21.72 10.20 17.79
N ASP A 74 -20.83 9.60 18.58
CA ASP A 74 -19.46 9.28 18.17
C ASP A 74 -19.33 7.80 17.78
N LEU A 75 -18.44 7.51 16.83
CA LEU A 75 -18.07 6.15 16.45
C LEU A 75 -16.82 5.72 17.21
N TYR A 76 -16.89 4.56 17.87
CA TYR A 76 -15.77 3.94 18.56
C TYR A 76 -15.29 2.75 17.76
N LEU A 77 -14.02 2.76 17.35
CA LEU A 77 -13.34 1.62 16.72
C LEU A 77 -12.32 1.04 17.68
N ILE A 78 -12.38 -0.26 17.94
CA ILE A 78 -11.55 -0.94 18.93
C ILE A 78 -10.57 -1.87 18.21
N PHE A 79 -9.29 -1.65 18.44
CA PHE A 79 -8.19 -2.49 17.97
C PHE A 79 -7.41 -3.07 19.15
N LYS A 80 -6.75 -4.21 18.98
CA LYS A 80 -5.75 -4.66 19.96
C LYS A 80 -4.58 -3.67 19.97
N ASP A 81 -4.07 -3.37 21.16
CA ASP A 81 -2.93 -2.49 21.33
C ASP A 81 -1.69 -3.29 21.70
N TYR A 82 -0.64 -3.08 20.92
CA TYR A 82 0.68 -3.70 21.07
C TYR A 82 1.71 -2.65 21.50
N SER A 83 1.29 -1.58 22.19
CA SER A 83 2.19 -0.50 22.62
C SER A 83 3.25 -0.96 23.62
N ASP A 84 3.00 -2.06 24.34
CA ASP A 84 3.97 -2.69 25.24
C ASP A 84 5.09 -3.42 24.48
N GLU A 85 4.83 -3.80 23.23
CA GLU A 85 5.85 -4.41 22.39
C GLU A 85 6.82 -3.34 21.88
N PRO A 86 8.09 -3.69 21.65
CA PRO A 86 9.06 -2.74 21.13
C PRO A 86 8.62 -2.22 19.76
N ALA A 87 8.66 -0.89 19.62
CA ALA A 87 8.57 -0.26 18.32
C ALA A 87 9.75 -0.73 17.45
N ILE A 88 9.47 -0.92 16.16
CA ILE A 88 10.51 -1.27 15.21
C ILE A 88 11.41 -0.05 15.02
N HIS A 89 12.52 -0.04 15.75
CA HIS A 89 13.60 0.91 15.53
C HIS A 89 14.60 0.33 14.52
N HIS A 90 14.98 1.14 13.54
CA HIS A 90 15.80 0.71 12.40
C HIS A 90 17.17 0.11 12.76
N SER A 91 17.66 0.34 13.98
CA SER A 91 18.93 -0.21 14.49
C SER A 91 18.86 -1.70 14.82
N GLN A 92 17.67 -2.30 14.93
CA GLN A 92 17.49 -3.66 15.44
C GLN A 92 17.59 -4.77 14.38
N PHE A 93 17.69 -4.42 13.10
CA PHE A 93 17.72 -5.40 12.01
C PHE A 93 19.06 -5.36 11.25
N ASN A 94 19.65 -6.52 11.00
CA ASN A 94 20.72 -6.65 10.01
C ASN A 94 20.14 -6.53 8.57
N ASP A 95 20.98 -6.25 7.57
CA ASP A 95 20.50 -5.91 6.22
C ASP A 95 19.72 -7.06 5.52
N ALA A 96 20.07 -8.32 5.80
CA ALA A 96 19.33 -9.47 5.28
C ALA A 96 17.93 -9.59 5.92
N SER A 97 17.84 -9.39 7.23
CA SER A 97 16.57 -9.43 7.98
C SER A 97 15.68 -8.23 7.64
N LYS A 98 16.25 -7.06 7.32
CA LYS A 98 15.49 -5.90 6.82
C LYS A 98 14.77 -6.22 5.50
N LYS A 99 15.44 -6.91 4.58
CA LYS A 99 14.86 -7.25 3.27
C LYS A 99 13.68 -8.22 3.42
N ASP A 100 13.86 -9.30 4.17
CA ASP A 100 12.77 -10.27 4.44
C ASP A 100 11.60 -9.62 5.19
N PHE A 101 11.92 -8.77 6.17
CA PHE A 101 10.93 -7.98 6.91
C PHE A 101 10.10 -7.07 5.98
N ILE A 102 10.76 -6.30 5.11
CA ILE A 102 10.08 -5.43 4.14
C ILE A 102 9.22 -6.24 3.19
N LEU A 103 9.69 -7.39 2.69
CA LEU A 103 8.92 -8.24 1.79
C LEU A 103 7.67 -8.83 2.47
N LYS A 104 7.76 -9.24 3.73
CA LYS A 104 6.61 -9.72 4.52
C LYS A 104 5.61 -8.60 4.84
N LEU A 105 6.10 -7.42 5.20
CA LEU A 105 5.28 -6.22 5.39
C LEU A 105 4.53 -5.87 4.10
N LEU A 106 5.25 -5.82 2.98
CA LEU A 106 4.68 -5.56 1.66
C LEU A 106 3.68 -6.65 1.28
N ALA A 107 3.96 -7.93 1.49
CA ALA A 107 3.02 -9.02 1.22
C ALA A 107 1.73 -8.87 2.04
N LYS A 108 1.85 -8.58 3.34
CA LYS A 108 0.67 -8.39 4.22
C LYS A 108 -0.18 -7.18 3.82
N LEU A 109 0.43 -6.14 3.24
CA LEU A 109 -0.26 -4.93 2.78
C LEU A 109 -0.71 -4.99 1.31
N SER A 110 0.00 -5.74 0.46
CA SER A 110 -0.29 -5.88 -0.98
C SER A 110 -1.40 -6.89 -1.23
N LEU A 111 -1.55 -7.89 -0.35
CA LEU A 111 -2.62 -8.89 -0.44
C LEU A 111 -4.00 -8.30 -0.14
N ASP A 112 -4.07 -7.16 0.54
CA ASP A 112 -5.34 -6.54 0.86
C ASP A 112 -5.64 -5.37 -0.07
N SER A 113 -6.06 -5.67 -1.30
CA SER A 113 -6.58 -4.67 -2.25
C SER A 113 -7.77 -3.88 -1.71
N THR A 114 -8.40 -4.36 -0.63
CA THR A 114 -9.63 -3.80 -0.08
C THR A 114 -9.36 -2.65 0.89
N LEU A 115 -8.20 -2.62 1.56
CA LEU A 115 -7.84 -1.48 2.41
C LEU A 115 -7.50 -0.24 1.57
N PRO A 116 -8.07 0.93 1.90
CA PRO A 116 -7.68 2.17 1.26
C PRO A 116 -6.19 2.51 1.46
N ASN A 117 -5.58 3.09 0.44
CA ASN A 117 -4.13 3.39 0.42
C ASN A 117 -3.66 4.30 1.56
N PHE A 118 -4.48 5.25 2.02
CA PHE A 118 -4.11 6.09 3.17
C PHE A 118 -4.06 5.30 4.48
N ILE A 119 -4.87 4.24 4.63
CA ILE A 119 -4.82 3.36 5.80
C ILE A 119 -3.54 2.54 5.71
N LYS A 120 -3.26 1.94 4.55
CA LYS A 120 -1.99 1.24 4.29
C LYS A 120 -0.78 2.13 4.60
N TYR A 121 -0.81 3.38 4.15
CA TYR A 121 0.24 4.37 4.42
C TYR A 121 0.40 4.66 5.92
N THR A 122 -0.72 4.78 6.63
CA THR A 122 -0.68 5.02 8.06
C THR A 122 -0.12 3.81 8.81
N LEU A 123 -0.46 2.58 8.40
CA LEU A 123 0.02 1.35 9.03
C LEU A 123 1.54 1.14 8.89
N ILE A 124 2.15 1.60 7.79
CA ILE A 124 3.61 1.45 7.57
C ILE A 124 4.48 2.45 8.34
N LYS A 125 3.88 3.41 9.05
CA LYS A 125 4.66 4.33 9.89
C LYS A 125 5.36 3.53 10.98
N SER A 126 6.63 3.84 11.25
CA SER A 126 7.45 3.16 12.28
C SER A 126 6.73 3.05 13.61
N ASP A 127 6.02 4.13 13.98
CA ASP A 127 5.33 4.25 15.26
C ASP A 127 4.11 3.35 15.36
N ASN A 128 3.64 2.79 14.25
CA ASN A 128 2.54 1.84 14.16
C ASN A 128 3.01 0.40 13.99
N LEU A 129 4.31 0.17 13.75
CA LEU A 129 4.86 -1.17 13.60
C LEU A 129 5.43 -1.66 14.93
N ARG A 130 5.01 -2.85 15.34
CA ARG A 130 5.42 -3.49 16.60
C ARG A 130 5.88 -4.90 16.31
N VAL A 131 6.93 -5.33 17.01
CA VAL A 131 7.43 -6.70 16.88
C VAL A 131 7.47 -7.32 18.25
N ASP A 132 6.73 -8.39 18.44
CA ASP A 132 6.73 -9.08 19.72
C ASP A 132 8.01 -9.91 19.94
N SER A 133 8.13 -10.47 21.13
CA SER A 133 9.24 -11.39 21.48
C SER A 133 9.37 -12.61 20.55
N ASN A 134 8.30 -13.01 19.85
CA ASN A 134 8.29 -14.09 18.87
C ASN A 134 8.64 -13.61 17.44
N LYS A 135 9.05 -12.35 17.30
CA LYS A 135 9.34 -11.69 16.03
C LYS A 135 8.12 -11.58 15.10
N ILE A 136 6.90 -11.60 15.67
CA ILE A 136 5.66 -11.42 14.90
C ILE A 136 5.38 -9.93 14.74
N LEU A 137 5.09 -9.52 13.51
CA LEU A 137 4.72 -8.15 13.17
C LEU A 137 3.26 -7.85 13.51
N HIS A 138 3.08 -6.89 14.41
CA HIS A 138 1.81 -6.31 14.81
C HIS A 138 1.68 -4.87 14.34
N PHE A 139 0.43 -4.43 14.15
CA PHE A 139 0.11 -3.06 13.78
C PHE A 139 -0.66 -2.37 14.90
N ASN A 140 -0.08 -1.31 15.45
CA ASN A 140 -0.81 -0.34 16.25
C ASN A 140 -1.49 0.65 15.31
N VAL A 141 -2.78 0.44 15.07
CA VAL A 141 -3.54 1.28 14.15
C VAL A 141 -3.71 2.67 14.77
N THR A 142 -3.27 3.74 14.09
CA THR A 142 -3.43 5.12 14.57
C THR A 142 -4.04 5.95 13.45
N LEU A 143 -5.35 6.24 13.49
CA LEU A 143 -6.11 6.83 12.38
C LEU A 143 -6.21 8.37 12.45
N ASP A 144 -5.55 8.99 13.42
CA ASP A 144 -5.64 10.42 13.75
C ASP A 144 -5.01 11.36 12.71
N LEU A 145 -4.10 10.84 11.88
CA LEU A 145 -3.41 11.58 10.81
C LEU A 145 -4.26 11.73 9.54
N LEU A 146 -5.52 11.32 9.60
CA LEU A 146 -6.45 11.33 8.47
C LEU A 146 -7.32 12.57 8.57
N ASN A 147 -6.72 13.72 8.22
CA ASN A 147 -7.50 14.89 7.91
C ASN A 147 -8.17 14.67 6.53
N PRO A 148 -9.50 14.82 6.37
CA PRO A 148 -10.14 14.90 5.07
C PRO A 148 -9.42 15.84 4.09
N ASP A 149 -8.81 16.94 4.58
CA ASP A 149 -8.04 17.88 3.76
C ASP A 149 -6.77 17.25 3.14
N SER A 150 -6.28 16.13 3.69
CA SER A 150 -5.17 15.36 3.10
C SER A 150 -5.55 14.77 1.73
N PHE A 151 -6.84 14.53 1.49
CA PHE A 151 -7.34 14.08 0.18
C PHE A 151 -7.34 15.24 -0.83
N ASP A 152 -7.66 16.45 -0.39
CA ASP A 152 -7.48 17.66 -1.18
C ASP A 152 -6.00 17.95 -1.46
N HIS A 153 -5.10 17.55 -0.55
CA HIS A 153 -3.66 17.63 -0.78
C HIS A 153 -3.23 16.77 -1.99
N PHE A 154 -3.78 15.56 -2.18
CA PHE A 154 -3.39 14.76 -3.35
C PHE A 154 -3.91 15.34 -4.65
N LYS A 155 -5.16 15.84 -4.69
CA LYS A 155 -5.65 16.59 -5.86
C LYS A 155 -4.84 17.85 -6.12
N SER A 156 -4.45 18.58 -5.07
CA SER A 156 -3.58 19.74 -5.17
C SER A 156 -2.19 19.36 -5.68
N VAL A 157 -1.66 18.19 -5.32
CA VAL A 157 -0.39 17.69 -5.83
C VAL A 157 -0.53 17.30 -7.30
N GLN A 158 -1.57 16.58 -7.69
CA GLN A 158 -1.86 16.26 -9.09
C GLN A 158 -1.95 17.53 -9.94
N LYS A 159 -2.73 18.53 -9.50
CA LYS A 159 -2.85 19.83 -10.20
C LYS A 159 -1.51 20.55 -10.30
N LYS A 160 -0.69 20.54 -9.24
CA LYS A 160 0.63 21.18 -9.26
C LYS A 160 1.62 20.45 -10.17
N VAL A 161 1.53 19.11 -10.24
CA VAL A 161 2.28 18.29 -11.20
C VAL A 161 1.86 18.63 -12.63
N ALA A 162 0.55 18.70 -12.91
CA ALA A 162 0.03 19.12 -14.21
C ALA A 162 0.58 20.48 -14.64
N THR A 163 0.46 21.52 -13.81
CA THR A 163 0.96 22.87 -14.13
C THR A 163 2.48 22.93 -14.37
N GLN A 164 3.26 22.14 -13.63
CA GLN A 164 4.72 22.08 -13.81
C GLN A 164 5.12 21.41 -15.12
N ILE A 165 4.31 20.46 -15.60
CA ILE A 165 4.55 19.68 -16.82
C ILE A 165 4.00 20.41 -18.04
N GLU A 166 2.85 21.06 -17.94
CA GLU A 166 2.24 21.88 -18.99
C GLU A 166 3.19 23.01 -19.45
N ALA A 167 3.92 23.61 -18.51
CA ALA A 167 4.96 24.60 -18.80
C ALA A 167 6.15 24.04 -19.63
N LEU A 168 6.21 22.73 -19.86
CA LEU A 168 7.29 22.06 -20.55
C LEU A 168 6.92 21.62 -21.97
N THR A 169 5.65 21.70 -22.40
CA THR A 169 5.22 21.05 -23.65
C THR A 169 4.07 21.71 -24.39
N GLU A 170 4.25 21.88 -25.71
CA GLU A 170 3.17 22.15 -26.66
C GLU A 170 2.93 20.99 -27.65
N GLU A 171 3.78 19.96 -27.72
CA GLU A 171 3.78 19.01 -28.88
C GLU A 171 3.75 17.49 -28.55
N HIS A 172 3.42 17.06 -27.32
CA HIS A 172 3.37 15.63 -26.97
C HIS A 172 1.97 15.18 -26.51
N ASP A 173 1.27 14.44 -27.36
CA ASP A 173 -0.10 13.95 -27.12
C ASP A 173 -0.19 13.07 -25.86
N GLU A 174 0.77 12.18 -25.63
CA GLU A 174 0.78 11.32 -24.44
C GLU A 174 0.98 12.12 -23.15
N LEU A 175 1.74 13.22 -23.21
CA LEU A 175 1.92 14.08 -22.06
C LEU A 175 0.68 14.91 -21.77
N ASN A 176 0.02 15.39 -22.81
CA ASN A 176 -1.24 16.11 -22.69
C ASN A 176 -2.29 15.22 -22.00
N VAL A 177 -2.33 13.92 -22.32
CA VAL A 177 -3.19 12.95 -21.61
C VAL A 177 -2.81 12.82 -20.14
N PHE A 178 -1.52 12.71 -19.80
CA PHE A 178 -1.08 12.64 -18.41
C PHE A 178 -1.42 13.91 -17.62
N ILE A 179 -1.22 15.09 -18.23
CA ILE A 179 -1.59 16.40 -17.67
C ILE A 179 -3.10 16.44 -17.43
N MET A 180 -3.91 16.11 -18.44
CA MET A 180 -5.38 16.08 -18.32
C MET A 180 -5.84 15.15 -17.19
N ASN A 181 -5.23 13.96 -17.07
CA ASN A 181 -5.56 13.03 -15.99
C ASN A 181 -5.24 13.60 -14.61
N CYS A 182 -4.11 14.30 -14.48
CA CYS A 182 -3.72 14.99 -13.25
C CYS A 182 -4.67 16.15 -12.92
N GLU A 183 -5.05 16.98 -13.90
CA GLU A 183 -5.98 18.11 -13.70
C GLU A 183 -7.39 17.65 -13.33
N ALA A 184 -7.86 16.60 -13.99
CA ALA A 184 -9.14 15.96 -13.70
C ALA A 184 -9.13 15.20 -12.35
N GLY A 185 -7.97 15.04 -11.71
CA GLY A 185 -7.83 14.34 -10.44
C GLY A 185 -8.17 12.85 -10.54
N ILE A 186 -7.91 12.24 -11.71
CA ILE A 186 -8.29 10.84 -12.01
C ILE A 186 -7.45 9.86 -11.18
N TYR A 187 -6.21 10.23 -10.85
CA TYR A 187 -5.36 9.37 -10.05
C TYR A 187 -5.93 9.26 -8.63
N LYS A 188 -6.16 8.02 -8.20
CA LYS A 188 -6.61 7.71 -6.83
C LYS A 188 -5.45 7.61 -5.85
N ASP A 189 -4.24 7.39 -6.36
CA ASP A 189 -3.02 7.33 -5.57
C ASP A 189 -1.75 7.66 -6.38
N TYR A 190 -0.66 7.88 -5.64
CA TYR A 190 0.66 8.20 -6.20
C TYR A 190 1.27 7.04 -7.00
N ILE A 191 0.91 5.79 -6.73
CA ILE A 191 1.50 4.63 -7.41
C ILE A 191 0.99 4.60 -8.85
N SER A 192 -0.32 4.75 -9.05
CA SER A 192 -0.92 4.85 -10.38
C SER A 192 -0.37 6.07 -11.15
N MET A 193 -0.28 7.23 -10.50
CA MET A 193 0.28 8.44 -11.11
C MET A 193 1.75 8.25 -11.51
N LEU A 194 2.56 7.61 -10.66
CA LEU A 194 3.96 7.31 -10.96
C LEU A 194 4.14 6.23 -12.02
N ALA A 195 3.20 5.28 -12.13
CA ALA A 195 3.24 4.23 -13.14
C ALA A 195 3.03 4.82 -14.54
N ASP A 196 1.99 5.64 -14.71
CA ASP A 196 1.71 6.33 -15.97
C ASP A 196 2.84 7.31 -16.34
N TYR A 197 3.34 8.05 -15.36
CA TYR A 197 4.48 8.95 -15.57
C TYR A 197 5.76 8.20 -16.01
N LYS A 198 6.04 7.02 -15.43
CA LYS A 198 7.18 6.19 -15.82
C LYS A 198 7.01 5.60 -17.21
N TYR A 199 5.80 5.18 -17.55
CA TYR A 199 5.47 4.72 -18.89
C TYR A 199 5.77 5.83 -19.90
N PHE A 200 5.28 7.04 -19.64
CA PHE A 200 5.54 8.22 -20.45
C PHE A 200 7.04 8.56 -20.59
N LEU A 201 7.79 8.53 -19.49
CA LEU A 201 9.25 8.70 -19.52
C LEU A 201 9.96 7.70 -20.44
N GLY A 202 9.46 6.46 -20.49
CA GLY A 202 9.95 5.44 -21.41
C GLY A 202 9.76 5.86 -22.86
N THR A 203 8.56 6.31 -23.21
CA THR A 203 8.18 6.77 -24.56
C THR A 203 9.02 7.98 -25.02
N ILE A 204 9.24 8.98 -24.16
CA ILE A 204 10.08 10.14 -24.52
C ILE A 204 11.54 9.76 -24.73
N ASN A 205 12.07 8.85 -23.90
CA ASN A 205 13.48 8.47 -23.98
C ASN A 205 13.81 7.82 -25.33
N GLU A 206 12.81 7.28 -26.03
CA GLU A 206 12.93 6.78 -27.40
C GLU A 206 12.99 7.90 -28.44
N HIS A 207 12.50 9.11 -28.13
CA HIS A 207 12.39 10.26 -29.04
C HIS A 207 13.58 11.25 -28.98
N GLN A 208 14.65 10.93 -28.25
CA GLN A 208 15.97 11.58 -28.29
C GLN A 208 16.02 13.13 -28.20
N GLU A 209 15.24 13.76 -27.33
CA GLU A 209 15.45 15.19 -26.99
C GLU A 209 16.08 15.35 -25.59
N PRO A 210 17.41 15.50 -25.47
CA PRO A 210 18.11 15.47 -24.18
C PRO A 210 17.70 16.61 -23.24
N TRP A 211 17.44 17.80 -23.79
CA TRP A 211 17.05 18.98 -23.01
C TRP A 211 15.68 18.83 -22.37
N PHE A 212 14.78 18.09 -23.01
CA PHE A 212 13.44 17.80 -22.53
C PHE A 212 13.48 16.76 -21.41
N TYR A 213 14.29 15.71 -21.58
CA TYR A 213 14.53 14.69 -20.56
C TYR A 213 15.07 15.28 -19.25
N GLU A 214 16.00 16.24 -19.31
CA GLU A 214 16.54 16.90 -18.11
C GLU A 214 15.48 17.66 -17.31
N LYS A 215 14.61 18.42 -18.00
CA LYS A 215 13.50 19.15 -17.33
C LYS A 215 12.45 18.19 -16.78
N LEU A 216 12.15 17.11 -17.49
CA LEU A 216 11.23 16.09 -17.00
C LEU A 216 11.80 15.33 -15.80
N LEU A 217 13.11 15.04 -15.83
CA LEU A 217 13.81 14.47 -14.69
C LEU A 217 13.81 15.44 -13.50
N ALA A 218 13.87 16.76 -13.72
CA ALA A 218 13.72 17.74 -12.66
C ALA A 218 12.31 17.70 -12.03
N VAL A 219 11.26 17.49 -12.81
CA VAL A 219 9.90 17.26 -12.29
C VAL A 219 9.82 15.93 -11.54
N VAL A 220 10.43 14.84 -12.03
CA VAL A 220 10.54 13.57 -11.27
C VAL A 220 11.25 13.79 -9.95
N LEU A 221 12.38 14.48 -9.99
CA LEU A 221 13.17 14.76 -8.82
C LEU A 221 12.41 15.69 -7.91
N TRP A 222 11.58 16.60 -8.41
CA TRP A 222 10.69 17.41 -7.60
C TRP A 222 9.55 16.58 -6.98
N ILE A 223 8.85 15.73 -7.73
CA ILE A 223 7.82 14.81 -7.20
C ILE A 223 8.45 13.86 -6.17
N LYS A 224 9.58 13.24 -6.52
CA LYS A 224 10.37 12.40 -5.62
C LYS A 224 10.94 13.20 -4.47
N ASN A 225 11.31 14.47 -4.61
CA ASN A 225 11.87 15.29 -3.55
C ASN A 225 10.78 15.88 -2.68
N HIS A 226 9.57 16.08 -3.17
CA HIS A 226 8.39 16.47 -2.41
C HIS A 226 7.88 15.26 -1.61
N PHE A 227 7.86 14.09 -2.25
CA PHE A 227 7.66 12.81 -1.60
C PHE A 227 8.78 12.49 -0.61
N ARG A 228 10.05 12.73 -0.99
CA ARG A 228 11.20 12.61 -0.09
C ARG A 228 11.20 13.71 0.94
N THR A 229 10.70 14.92 0.79
CA THR A 229 10.68 15.89 1.92
C THR A 229 9.59 15.55 2.90
N LEU A 230 8.48 14.95 2.47
CA LEU A 230 7.48 14.35 3.36
C LEU A 230 8.03 13.12 4.10
N VAL A 231 8.78 12.25 3.41
CA VAL A 231 9.40 11.05 3.99
C VAL A 231 10.71 11.35 4.74
N TYR A 232 11.48 12.34 4.30
CA TYR A 232 12.73 12.83 4.91
C TYR A 232 12.46 13.82 6.03
N LEU A 233 11.34 14.55 6.11
CA LEU A 233 11.02 15.21 7.38
C LEU A 233 10.83 14.16 8.47
N SER A 234 10.14 13.04 8.18
CA SER A 234 10.04 11.93 9.14
C SER A 234 11.38 11.23 9.40
N ILE A 235 12.22 11.03 8.39
CA ILE A 235 13.54 10.39 8.56
C ILE A 235 14.58 11.35 9.19
N LEU A 236 14.56 12.64 8.88
CA LEU A 236 15.46 13.67 9.43
C LEU A 236 15.09 13.98 10.89
N LEU A 237 13.80 14.00 11.23
CA LEU A 237 13.36 14.03 12.64
C LEU A 237 13.87 12.78 13.37
N MET A 238 13.79 11.60 12.73
CA MET A 238 14.39 10.37 13.26
C MET A 238 15.92 10.45 13.39
N VAL A 239 16.64 11.07 12.47
CA VAL A 239 18.11 11.22 12.53
C VAL A 239 18.53 12.23 13.59
N ILE A 240 17.80 13.34 13.76
CA ILE A 240 18.06 14.32 14.81
C ILE A 240 17.81 13.70 16.19
N VAL A 241 16.71 12.94 16.36
CA VAL A 241 16.41 12.18 17.58
C VAL A 241 17.45 11.08 17.82
N TYR A 242 17.88 10.37 16.78
CA TYR A 242 18.96 9.36 16.81
C TYR A 242 20.30 9.94 17.28
N VAL A 243 20.70 11.10 16.77
CA VAL A 243 21.95 11.76 17.20
C VAL A 243 21.83 12.19 18.67
N THR A 244 20.70 12.77 19.08
CA THR A 244 20.50 13.18 20.49
C THR A 244 20.44 12.00 21.48
N THR A 245 19.96 10.83 21.06
CA THR A 245 19.86 9.62 21.90
C THR A 245 21.17 8.82 21.93
N LEU A 246 21.96 8.83 20.86
CA LEU A 246 23.32 8.29 20.83
C LEU A 246 24.24 8.96 21.85
N PHE A 247 24.11 10.27 22.04
CA PHE A 247 24.83 11.00 23.08
C PHE A 247 24.31 10.73 24.51
N SER A 248 23.13 10.11 24.65
CA SER A 248 22.48 9.89 25.95
C SER A 248 22.62 8.46 26.48
N ASN A 249 22.72 7.44 25.61
CA ASN A 249 22.60 6.02 25.99
C ASN A 249 23.89 5.20 25.92
N SER A 250 25.08 5.79 26.01
CA SER A 250 26.35 5.04 26.06
C SER A 250 26.61 4.34 27.41
N THR A 251 25.57 4.00 28.17
CA THR A 251 25.71 3.27 29.44
C THR A 251 24.60 2.22 29.61
N ALA A 252 25.05 1.01 29.94
CA ALA A 252 24.32 -0.14 30.48
C ALA A 252 23.83 -1.21 29.50
N GLU A 253 24.32 -2.41 29.77
CA GLU A 253 24.19 -3.67 29.03
C GLU A 253 23.41 -4.70 29.88
N SER A 254 22.87 -5.71 29.18
CA SER A 254 22.78 -7.13 29.61
C SER A 254 21.67 -7.59 30.59
N ASN A 255 20.73 -8.40 30.08
CA ASN A 255 20.57 -9.85 30.38
C ASN A 255 19.18 -10.41 29.96
N LYS A 256 19.13 -11.67 29.49
CA LYS A 256 17.89 -12.47 29.28
C LYS A 256 18.10 -13.93 29.70
N PRO A 257 17.02 -14.62 30.14
CA PRO A 257 16.93 -16.07 30.00
C PRO A 257 15.63 -16.57 29.31
N TYR A 258 15.72 -17.86 28.98
CA TYR A 258 14.95 -18.77 28.11
C TYR A 258 13.57 -19.25 28.63
N VAL A 259 12.59 -19.56 27.75
CA VAL A 259 11.58 -20.65 27.92
C VAL A 259 10.97 -21.18 26.59
N LYS A 260 11.09 -22.51 26.41
CA LYS A 260 10.20 -23.61 25.96
C LYS A 260 8.90 -23.39 25.13
N ASP A 261 8.68 -24.37 24.23
CA ASP A 261 7.76 -24.39 23.09
C ASP A 261 6.30 -24.82 23.34
N LEU A 262 5.38 -24.24 22.54
CA LEU A 262 4.13 -24.88 22.09
C LEU A 262 3.68 -24.36 20.71
N ILE A 263 2.94 -25.20 20.00
CA ILE A 263 2.79 -25.29 18.53
C ILE A 263 1.76 -24.29 17.94
N GLY A 264 2.12 -23.66 16.81
CA GLY A 264 1.24 -22.82 15.97
C GLY A 264 1.83 -21.49 15.47
N VAL A 265 3.15 -21.32 15.46
CA VAL A 265 3.85 -20.04 15.27
C VAL A 265 4.89 -20.16 14.14
N VAL A 266 4.96 -19.17 13.25
CA VAL A 266 6.11 -19.03 12.32
C VAL A 266 7.28 -18.46 13.13
N ARG A 267 8.29 -19.30 13.38
CA ARG A 267 9.50 -18.94 14.14
C ARG A 267 10.67 -18.63 13.20
N TYR A 268 11.61 -17.86 13.71
CA TYR A 268 12.87 -17.51 13.05
C TYR A 268 14.01 -18.25 13.73
N ASP A 269 14.75 -19.08 12.99
CA ASP A 269 15.97 -19.69 13.50
C ASP A 269 17.16 -18.73 13.40
N ASP A 270 18.03 -18.76 14.39
CA ASP A 270 19.30 -18.03 14.45
C ASP A 270 20.42 -18.93 13.89
N PRO A 271 21.25 -18.49 12.93
CA PRO A 271 22.25 -19.36 12.29
C PRO A 271 23.54 -19.56 13.08
N TYR A 272 23.58 -19.27 14.39
CA TYR A 272 24.76 -19.52 15.23
C TYR A 272 24.39 -20.21 16.54
N SER A 273 24.49 -21.53 16.52
CA SER A 273 24.55 -22.40 17.70
C SER A 273 25.54 -23.52 17.38
N GLU A 274 26.81 -23.29 17.68
CA GLU A 274 27.81 -24.36 17.77
C GLU A 274 27.58 -25.15 19.06
N THR A 275 27.18 -26.41 18.92
CA THR A 275 27.65 -27.50 19.79
C THR A 275 27.69 -28.77 18.95
N ALA A 276 28.89 -29.31 18.80
CA ALA A 276 29.11 -30.68 18.37
C ALA A 276 28.61 -31.64 19.45
N GLU A 277 27.91 -32.71 19.06
CA GLU A 277 28.38 -34.08 19.29
C GLU A 277 27.47 -35.14 18.66
N GLU A 278 28.18 -36.15 18.14
CA GLU A 278 27.86 -37.56 17.91
C GLU A 278 26.85 -38.03 16.84
N THR A 279 27.42 -38.87 15.97
CA THR A 279 26.88 -39.64 14.87
C THR A 279 26.07 -40.84 15.32
N GLU A 280 24.87 -41.01 14.76
CA GLU A 280 24.30 -42.34 14.48
C GLU A 280 23.83 -42.40 13.02
N THR A 281 24.43 -43.31 12.27
CA THR A 281 24.12 -43.60 10.88
C THR A 281 22.84 -44.43 10.78
N VAL A 282 21.82 -43.91 10.12
CA VAL A 282 20.72 -44.71 9.58
C VAL A 282 20.66 -44.49 8.07
N SER A 283 21.00 -45.54 7.32
CA SER A 283 20.90 -45.59 5.87
C SER A 283 19.44 -45.82 5.46
N VAL A 284 18.90 -44.90 4.65
CA VAL A 284 17.64 -45.13 3.92
C VAL A 284 17.88 -44.86 2.44
N TYR A 285 17.62 -45.90 1.66
CA TYR A 285 17.69 -45.98 0.21
C TYR A 285 16.61 -45.11 -0.43
N VAL A 286 16.98 -44.21 -1.36
CA VAL A 286 16.03 -43.49 -2.23
C VAL A 286 16.29 -43.91 -3.68
N PRO A 287 15.31 -44.46 -4.41
CA PRO A 287 15.49 -44.83 -5.81
C PRO A 287 15.58 -43.59 -6.71
N LYS A 288 16.49 -43.65 -7.69
CA LYS A 288 16.51 -42.76 -8.86
C LYS A 288 15.17 -42.87 -9.61
N MET A 289 14.45 -41.76 -9.73
CA MET A 289 13.42 -41.61 -10.76
C MET A 289 13.71 -40.37 -11.60
N ASN A 290 13.61 -40.58 -12.90
CA ASN A 290 14.09 -39.73 -13.97
C ASN A 290 13.32 -38.40 -14.06
N ALA A 291 14.04 -37.33 -14.37
CA ALA A 291 13.45 -36.06 -14.79
C ALA A 291 12.73 -36.22 -16.15
N PRO A 292 11.51 -35.68 -16.32
CA PRO A 292 10.97 -35.44 -17.64
C PRO A 292 11.56 -34.14 -18.24
N PRO A 293 11.80 -34.08 -19.55
CA PRO A 293 12.32 -32.89 -20.20
C PRO A 293 11.16 -31.93 -20.49
N SER A 294 11.28 -30.68 -20.08
CA SER A 294 10.45 -29.61 -20.63
C SER A 294 11.36 -28.49 -21.14
N THR A 295 11.73 -28.66 -22.39
CA THR A 295 12.05 -27.56 -23.30
C THR A 295 10.74 -26.81 -23.56
N VAL A 296 10.62 -25.58 -23.06
CA VAL A 296 9.63 -24.62 -23.53
C VAL A 296 10.40 -23.39 -23.99
N GLU A 297 10.24 -23.08 -25.28
CA GLU A 297 10.83 -21.92 -25.94
C GLU A 297 10.34 -20.59 -25.31
N PRO A 298 11.11 -19.50 -25.42
CA PRO A 298 10.74 -18.22 -24.84
C PRO A 298 9.48 -17.66 -25.52
N GLN A 299 8.44 -17.38 -24.73
CA GLN A 299 7.28 -16.64 -25.24
C GLN A 299 7.70 -15.24 -25.68
N GLU A 300 7.44 -14.95 -26.95
CA GLU A 300 7.66 -13.67 -27.61
C GLU A 300 6.93 -12.55 -26.85
N LYS A 301 7.70 -11.54 -26.46
CA LYS A 301 7.22 -10.36 -25.75
C LYS A 301 6.51 -9.47 -26.77
N MET A 302 5.18 -9.56 -26.89
CA MET A 302 4.41 -8.70 -27.79
C MET A 302 4.62 -7.22 -27.42
N SER A 303 5.13 -6.44 -28.39
CA SER A 303 5.08 -4.97 -28.37
C SER A 303 3.63 -4.55 -28.58
N HIS A 304 3.07 -3.77 -27.66
CA HIS A 304 1.66 -3.36 -27.69
C HIS A 304 1.57 -1.94 -28.24
N ASP A 305 1.59 -1.78 -29.57
CA ASP A 305 1.16 -0.55 -30.21
C ASP A 305 -0.36 -0.34 -30.02
N TYR A 306 -0.80 0.89 -29.76
CA TYR A 306 -2.22 1.24 -29.67
C TYR A 306 -2.42 2.71 -30.02
N THR A 307 -3.63 3.07 -30.43
CA THR A 307 -4.07 4.47 -30.59
C THR A 307 -4.86 4.91 -29.37
N LEU A 308 -4.68 6.15 -28.93
CA LEU A 308 -5.42 6.70 -27.80
C LEU A 308 -6.68 7.43 -28.29
N PHE A 309 -7.83 7.10 -27.71
CA PHE A 309 -9.14 7.62 -28.07
C PHE A 309 -9.82 8.23 -26.84
N ILE A 310 -10.15 9.52 -26.89
CA ILE A 310 -10.87 10.20 -25.81
C ILE A 310 -12.37 9.96 -25.98
N VAL A 311 -12.99 9.27 -25.02
CA VAL A 311 -14.40 8.86 -25.09
C VAL A 311 -15.34 10.07 -25.09
N PRO A 312 -16.07 10.34 -26.18
CA PRO A 312 -17.10 11.38 -26.22
C PRO A 312 -18.31 11.06 -25.34
N PRO A 313 -19.10 12.07 -24.93
CA PRO A 313 -20.37 11.85 -24.24
C PRO A 313 -21.32 10.98 -25.08
N GLY A 314 -21.83 9.89 -24.50
CA GLY A 314 -22.79 9.00 -25.14
C GLY A 314 -22.17 7.81 -25.89
N ASP A 315 -20.84 7.73 -25.95
CA ASP A 315 -20.14 6.56 -26.49
C ASP A 315 -20.02 5.44 -25.44
N TYR A 316 -19.95 4.21 -25.93
CA TYR A 316 -19.82 3.00 -25.14
C TYR A 316 -18.99 1.97 -25.92
N LEU A 317 -18.40 1.00 -25.23
CA LEU A 317 -17.41 0.09 -25.82
C LEU A 317 -17.91 -0.66 -27.06
N TYR A 318 -19.17 -1.10 -27.08
CA TYR A 318 -19.74 -1.77 -28.26
C TYR A 318 -19.77 -0.85 -29.49
N LYS A 319 -20.19 0.41 -29.33
CA LYS A 319 -20.21 1.37 -30.42
C LYS A 319 -18.79 1.64 -30.93
N ILE A 320 -17.85 1.88 -30.01
CA ILE A 320 -16.45 2.15 -30.35
C ILE A 320 -15.82 0.94 -31.05
N SER A 321 -16.11 -0.28 -30.56
CA SER A 321 -15.65 -1.53 -31.16
C SER A 321 -16.16 -1.70 -32.59
N LEU A 322 -17.45 -1.46 -32.80
CA LEU A 322 -18.08 -1.55 -34.11
C LEU A 322 -17.51 -0.51 -35.09
N GLU A 323 -17.32 0.74 -34.65
CA GLU A 323 -16.80 1.82 -35.48
C GLU A 323 -15.31 1.64 -35.81
N THR A 324 -14.51 1.15 -34.86
CA THR A 324 -13.06 1.03 -35.00
C THR A 324 -12.66 -0.27 -35.72
N TYR A 325 -13.31 -1.39 -35.38
CA TYR A 325 -12.89 -2.72 -35.83
C TYR A 325 -13.92 -3.40 -36.73
N GLY A 326 -15.09 -2.79 -36.95
CA GLY A 326 -16.16 -3.34 -37.77
C GLY A 326 -16.96 -4.46 -37.11
N ASP A 327 -16.69 -4.78 -35.83
CA ASP A 327 -17.36 -5.85 -35.10
C ASP A 327 -17.50 -5.48 -33.62
N GLU A 328 -18.70 -5.61 -33.08
CA GLU A 328 -19.02 -5.27 -31.69
C GLU A 328 -18.48 -6.32 -30.69
N LYS A 329 -18.10 -7.51 -31.17
CA LYS A 329 -17.57 -8.60 -30.33
C LYS A 329 -16.31 -8.23 -29.55
N TYR A 330 -15.53 -7.24 -30.02
CA TYR A 330 -14.29 -6.83 -29.36
C TYR A 330 -14.53 -5.91 -28.16
N ALA A 331 -15.77 -5.52 -27.84
CA ALA A 331 -16.07 -4.65 -26.70
C ALA A 331 -15.53 -5.20 -25.36
N TYR A 332 -15.69 -6.51 -25.13
CA TYR A 332 -15.18 -7.18 -23.93
C TYR A 332 -13.65 -7.28 -23.94
N THR A 333 -13.06 -7.58 -25.10
CA THR A 333 -11.60 -7.59 -25.26
C THR A 333 -11.00 -6.21 -24.98
N LEU A 334 -11.64 -5.15 -25.45
CA LEU A 334 -11.27 -3.76 -25.16
C LEU A 334 -11.39 -3.43 -23.68
N SER A 335 -12.43 -3.90 -22.98
CA SER A 335 -12.58 -3.65 -21.54
C SER A 335 -11.45 -4.30 -20.75
N VAL A 336 -11.10 -5.55 -21.08
CA VAL A 336 -9.99 -6.27 -20.46
C VAL A 336 -8.65 -5.59 -20.78
N PHE A 337 -8.43 -5.23 -22.04
CA PHE A 337 -7.22 -4.53 -22.47
C PHE A 337 -7.01 -3.20 -21.73
N ASN A 338 -8.09 -2.49 -21.43
CA ASN A 338 -8.08 -1.20 -20.74
C ASN A 338 -8.23 -1.30 -19.21
N GLY A 339 -8.29 -2.51 -18.64
CA GLY A 339 -8.43 -2.72 -17.20
C GLY A 339 -9.74 -2.18 -16.61
N LEU A 340 -10.81 -2.15 -17.39
CA LEU A 340 -12.12 -1.68 -16.95
C LEU A 340 -12.82 -2.78 -16.13
N GLU A 341 -13.24 -2.44 -14.90
CA GLU A 341 -13.93 -3.38 -13.99
C GLU A 341 -15.33 -3.77 -14.47
N ASP A 342 -16.04 -2.85 -15.13
CA ASP A 342 -17.37 -3.09 -15.71
C ASP A 342 -17.37 -2.76 -17.21
N PRO A 343 -17.51 -3.76 -18.10
CA PRO A 343 -17.55 -3.56 -19.55
C PRO A 343 -18.72 -2.69 -20.04
N ASN A 344 -19.77 -2.54 -19.23
CA ASN A 344 -20.94 -1.73 -19.57
C ASN A 344 -20.80 -0.27 -19.14
N TYR A 345 -19.77 0.06 -18.36
CA TYR A 345 -19.54 1.40 -17.86
C TYR A 345 -18.25 1.98 -18.45
N LEU A 346 -18.40 2.96 -19.33
CA LEU A 346 -17.29 3.71 -19.91
C LEU A 346 -17.42 5.20 -19.54
N PRO A 347 -16.49 5.77 -18.75
CA PRO A 347 -16.55 7.18 -18.39
C PRO A 347 -16.33 8.10 -19.59
N VAL A 348 -17.04 9.22 -19.60
CA VAL A 348 -16.81 10.31 -20.56
C VAL A 348 -15.42 10.92 -20.33
N ASN A 349 -14.75 11.31 -21.42
CA ASN A 349 -13.36 11.79 -21.46
C ASN A 349 -12.32 10.78 -20.98
N TYR A 350 -12.68 9.49 -20.87
CA TYR A 350 -11.72 8.44 -20.56
C TYR A 350 -10.75 8.24 -21.73
N PRO A 351 -9.42 8.18 -21.49
CA PRO A 351 -8.45 7.87 -22.53
C PRO A 351 -8.42 6.36 -22.78
N LEU A 352 -9.26 5.92 -23.72
CA LEU A 352 -9.37 4.53 -24.12
C LEU A 352 -8.23 4.15 -25.07
N LYS A 353 -7.51 3.07 -24.76
CA LYS A 353 -6.48 2.50 -25.62
C LYS A 353 -7.14 1.55 -26.62
N LEU A 354 -6.93 1.81 -27.91
CA LEU A 354 -7.42 1.03 -29.04
C LEU A 354 -6.24 0.28 -29.68
N PRO A 355 -6.10 -1.04 -29.46
CA PRO A 355 -5.11 -1.87 -30.16
C PRO A 355 -5.25 -1.76 -31.68
N LEU A 356 -4.19 -2.09 -32.41
CA LEU A 356 -4.27 -2.26 -33.86
C LEU A 356 -5.26 -3.38 -34.22
N PRO A 357 -5.93 -3.33 -35.39
CA PRO A 357 -6.91 -4.34 -35.79
C PRO A 357 -6.38 -5.79 -35.77
N GLU A 358 -5.10 -5.98 -36.09
CA GLU A 358 -4.47 -7.30 -36.06
C GLU A 358 -4.28 -7.80 -34.61
N GLN A 359 -3.95 -6.90 -33.68
CA GLN A 359 -3.76 -7.23 -32.27
C GLN A 359 -5.06 -7.51 -31.55
N ILE A 360 -6.14 -6.75 -31.85
CA ILE A 360 -7.43 -6.97 -31.16
C ILE A 360 -8.00 -8.36 -31.49
N GLU A 361 -7.79 -8.86 -32.72
CA GLU A 361 -8.18 -10.22 -33.10
C GLU A 361 -7.37 -11.27 -32.34
N MET A 362 -6.05 -11.06 -32.19
CA MET A 362 -5.21 -11.94 -31.38
C MET A 362 -5.65 -11.95 -29.91
N LEU A 363 -5.90 -10.77 -29.34
CA LEU A 363 -6.36 -10.62 -27.95
C LEU A 363 -7.73 -11.28 -27.72
N TYR A 364 -8.65 -11.13 -28.68
CA TYR A 364 -9.97 -11.77 -28.61
C TYR A 364 -9.87 -13.29 -28.58
N ASN A 365 -9.00 -13.86 -29.42
CA ASN A 365 -8.75 -15.31 -29.43
C ASN A 365 -8.06 -15.82 -28.16
N LEU A 366 -7.25 -14.98 -27.51
CA LEU A 366 -6.55 -15.32 -26.27
C LEU A 366 -7.45 -15.22 -25.03
N ILE A 367 -8.25 -14.15 -24.93
CA ILE A 367 -9.12 -13.86 -23.78
C ILE A 367 -10.37 -14.75 -23.80
N GLY A 368 -10.80 -15.19 -24.99
CA GLY A 368 -12.01 -15.99 -25.17
C GLY A 368 -13.28 -15.14 -25.17
N LYS A 369 -14.40 -15.78 -25.54
CA LYS A 369 -15.72 -15.13 -25.53
C LYS A 369 -16.20 -14.93 -24.08
N PRO A 370 -16.83 -13.80 -23.75
CA PRO A 370 -17.48 -13.59 -22.45
C PRO A 370 -18.58 -14.61 -22.16
#